data_AF-A0A535J946-F1
#
_entry.id   AF-A0A535J946-F1
#
_cell.length_a   1.000
_cell.length_b   1.000
_cell.length_c   1.000
_cell.angle_alpha   90.00
_cell.angle_beta   90.00
_cell.angle_gamma   90.00
#
_symmetry.space_group_name_H-M   'P 1'
#
loop_
_entity.id
_entity.type
_entity.pdbx_description
1 polymer ?
#
loop_
_entity_poly.entity_id
_entity_poly.type
_entity_poly.pdbx_seq_one_letter_code
_entity_poly.pdbx_strand_id
1 'polypeptide(L)'
;MTGDSILVHVIALPGGRATRWAAFFGEGVHGVYWLTDRSIMIAVAETQGSATVYRARGPGQIERAGTVPRPIEGFGVSRDGRRVLIRTVESRDDIWLARLRRNP
;
A
#
# COMPACT_ATOMS: atom_id res chain seq x y z
N MET A 1 10.12 11.37 12.20
CA MET A 1 9.77 10.28 11.25
C MET A 1 10.94 10.11 10.31
N THR A 2 11.65 8.99 10.37
CA THR A 2 12.48 8.58 9.24
C THR A 2 11.54 8.36 8.07
N GLY A 3 11.73 9.10 6.99
CA GLY A 3 10.93 8.98 5.80
C GLY A 3 11.27 7.66 5.11
N ASP A 4 10.49 6.62 5.40
CA ASP A 4 10.69 5.35 4.73
C ASP A 4 10.32 5.53 3.25
N SER A 5 11.30 5.26 2.39
CA SER A 5 11.14 5.32 0.95
C SER A 5 10.89 3.92 0.42
N ILE A 6 9.80 3.73 -0.29
CA ILE A 6 9.49 2.46 -0.96
C ILE A 6 9.97 2.56 -2.40
N LEU A 7 10.85 1.64 -2.79
CA LEU A 7 11.39 1.59 -4.14
C LEU A 7 10.82 0.39 -4.89
N VAL A 8 10.31 0.63 -6.09
CA VAL A 8 9.85 -0.44 -6.98
C VAL A 8 10.92 -0.66 -8.04
N HIS A 9 11.48 -1.86 -8.07
CA HIS A 9 12.43 -2.28 -9.10
C HIS A 9 11.88 -3.50 -9.84
N VAL A 10 12.10 -3.53 -11.16
CA VAL A 10 11.94 -4.75 -11.96
C VAL A 10 13.33 -5.26 -12.29
N ILE A 11 13.57 -6.52 -11.96
CA ILE A 11 14.87 -7.17 -12.12
C ILE A 11 14.76 -8.18 -13.27
N ALA A 12 15.60 -8.01 -14.29
CA ALA A 12 15.81 -9.05 -15.27
C ALA A 12 16.59 -10.20 -14.60
N LEU A 13 15.97 -11.37 -14.44
CA LEU A 13 16.62 -12.52 -13.81
C LEU A 13 17.89 -12.94 -14.59
N PRO A 14 17.87 -13.01 -15.93
CA PRO A 14 19.12 -13.15 -16.68
C PRO A 14 19.99 -11.90 -16.49
N GLY A 15 21.14 -12.06 -15.85
CA GLY A 15 22.11 -10.98 -15.65
C GLY A 15 21.82 -10.01 -14.48
N GLY A 16 20.71 -10.18 -13.75
CA GLY A 16 20.44 -9.46 -12.50
C GLY A 16 20.25 -7.95 -12.63
N ARG A 17 20.02 -7.44 -13.84
CA ARG A 17 19.90 -5.99 -14.06
C ARG A 17 18.59 -5.47 -13.46
N ALA A 18 18.70 -4.66 -12.41
CA ALA A 18 17.58 -3.96 -11.80
C ALA A 18 17.29 -2.64 -12.53
N THR A 19 16.01 -2.39 -12.81
CA THR A 19 15.52 -1.12 -13.35
C THR A 19 14.52 -0.51 -12.36
N ARG A 20 14.82 0.68 -11.84
CA ARG A 20 13.90 1.39 -10.95
C ARG A 20 12.69 1.87 -11.74
N TRP A 21 11.51 1.46 -11.30
CA TRP A 21 10.24 1.89 -11.86
C TRP A 21 9.68 3.11 -11.13
N ALA A 22 9.73 3.09 -9.80
CA ALA A 22 9.09 4.11 -8.97
C ALA A 22 9.82 4.32 -7.64
N ALA A 23 9.44 5.42 -7.00
CA ALA A 23 9.75 5.74 -5.61
C ALA A 23 8.50 6.31 -4.97
N PHE A 24 8.17 5.85 -3.78
CA PHE A 24 7.08 6.39 -2.98
C PHE A 24 7.60 6.77 -1.61
N PHE A 25 6.98 7.79 -1.03
CA PHE A 25 7.09 8.03 0.40
C PHE A 25 5.99 7.22 1.08
N GLY A 26 6.33 6.43 2.08
CA GLY A 26 5.34 5.63 2.77
C GLY A 26 5.93 4.57 3.68
N GLU A 27 5.05 4.02 4.50
CA GLU A 27 5.39 3.14 5.62
C GLU A 27 5.30 1.65 5.23
N GLY A 28 4.68 1.33 4.10
CA GLY A 28 4.60 -0.05 3.62
C GLY A 28 3.85 -0.25 2.31
N VAL A 29 3.80 -1.51 1.88
CA VAL A 29 3.08 -1.96 0.68
C VAL A 29 2.13 -3.09 1.07
N HIS A 30 0.84 -2.95 0.71
CA HIS A 30 -0.21 -3.93 1.06
C HIS A 30 -0.53 -4.93 -0.06
N GLY A 31 0.11 -4.80 -1.22
CA GLY A 31 0.01 -5.76 -2.32
C GLY A 31 0.62 -5.25 -3.62
N VAL A 32 1.11 -6.19 -4.43
CA VAL A 32 1.73 -5.94 -5.74
C VAL A 32 1.18 -6.96 -6.73
N TYR A 33 0.51 -6.49 -7.77
CA TYR A 33 -0.18 -7.36 -8.74
C TYR A 33 0.18 -7.00 -10.17
N TRP A 34 0.71 -7.97 -10.92
CA TRP A 34 0.82 -7.85 -12.38
C TRP A 34 -0.53 -7.99 -13.04
N LEU A 35 -0.83 -7.09 -13.96
CA LEU A 35 -2.04 -7.11 -14.77
C LEU A 35 -1.75 -7.70 -16.15
N THR A 36 -2.81 -8.08 -16.87
CA THR A 36 -2.68 -8.66 -18.22
C THR A 36 -1.98 -7.74 -19.23
N ASP A 37 -2.04 -6.42 -19.02
CA ASP A 37 -1.37 -5.43 -19.87
C ASP A 37 0.10 -5.18 -19.48
N ARG A 38 0.66 -6.00 -18.58
CA ARG A 38 2.02 -5.87 -18.04
C ARG A 38 2.25 -4.60 -17.22
N SER A 39 1.19 -3.91 -16.79
CA SER A 39 1.32 -2.94 -15.72
C SER A 39 1.26 -3.63 -14.36
N ILE A 40 1.71 -2.93 -13.33
CA ILE A 40 1.66 -3.38 -11.93
C ILE A 40 0.69 -2.47 -11.18
N MET A 41 -0.24 -3.05 -10.43
CA MET A 41 -1.04 -2.34 -9.44
C MET A 41 -0.41 -2.53 -8.05
N ILE A 42 -0.22 -1.43 -7.33
CA ILE A 42 0.47 -1.40 -6.04
C ILE A 42 -0.36 -0.58 -5.05
N ALA A 43 -0.61 -1.12 -3.85
CA ALA A 43 -1.19 -0.34 -2.76
C ALA A 43 -0.08 0.08 -1.78
N VAL A 44 0.17 1.38 -1.68
CA VAL A 44 1.22 1.96 -0.81
C VAL A 44 0.56 2.64 0.38
N ALA A 45 0.95 2.29 1.60
CA ALA A 45 0.60 3.05 2.80
C ALA A 45 1.46 4.32 2.85
N GLU A 46 0.94 5.43 2.35
CA GLU A 46 1.67 6.71 2.41
C GLU A 46 1.70 7.29 3.82
N THR A 47 0.76 6.86 4.67
CA THR A 47 0.61 7.22 6.09
C THR A 47 0.01 6.02 6.84
N GLN A 48 0.12 5.99 8.18
CA GLN A 48 -0.59 5.00 9.02
C GLN A 48 -2.10 4.91 8.73
N GLY A 49 -2.75 6.04 8.40
CA GLY A 49 -4.20 6.11 8.27
C GLY A 49 -4.76 5.92 6.85
N SER A 50 -3.90 5.85 5.84
CA SER A 50 -4.35 5.79 4.45
C SER A 50 -3.38 5.10 3.51
N ALA A 51 -3.93 4.49 2.47
CA ALA A 51 -3.16 3.88 1.40
C ALA A 51 -3.60 4.40 0.04
N THR A 52 -2.63 4.68 -0.82
CA THR A 52 -2.85 5.10 -2.20
C THR A 52 -2.54 3.94 -3.14
N VAL A 53 -3.46 3.69 -4.07
CA VAL A 53 -3.30 2.69 -5.13
C VAL A 53 -2.68 3.36 -6.34
N TYR A 54 -1.60 2.76 -6.83
CA TYR A 54 -0.81 3.21 -7.96
C TYR A 54 -0.79 2.15 -9.06
N ARG A 55 -0.80 2.60 -10.30
CA ARG A 55 -0.52 1.79 -11.48
C ARG A 55 0.82 2.19 -12.08
N ALA A 56 1.73 1.24 -12.19
CA ALA A 56 3.05 1.43 -12.80
C ALA A 56 3.12 0.70 -14.15
N ARG A 57 3.47 1.39 -15.23
CA ARG A 57 3.63 0.81 -16.57
C ARG A 57 5.09 0.65 -17.01
N GLY A 58 6.01 1.25 -16.27
CA GLY A 58 7.43 1.25 -16.57
C GLY A 58 8.18 2.33 -15.79
N PRO A 59 9.47 2.55 -16.08
CA PRO A 59 10.28 3.59 -15.45
C PRO A 59 9.66 4.97 -15.53
N GLY A 60 9.34 5.56 -14.37
CA GLY A 60 8.73 6.89 -14.26
C GLY A 60 7.28 6.98 -14.72
N GLN A 61 6.67 5.89 -15.21
CA GLN A 61 5.29 5.88 -15.70
C GLN A 61 4.34 5.38 -14.62
N ILE A 62 4.06 6.26 -13.65
CA ILE A 62 3.25 5.97 -12.47
C ILE A 62 2.00 6.83 -12.48
N GLU A 63 0.85 6.17 -12.32
CA GLU A 63 -0.47 6.79 -12.27
C GLU A 63 -1.11 6.52 -10.91
N ARG A 64 -1.64 7.56 -10.26
CA ARG A 64 -2.44 7.41 -9.05
C ARG A 64 -3.85 6.99 -9.44
N ALA A 65 -4.24 5.77 -9.07
CA ALA A 65 -5.57 5.23 -9.37
C ALA A 65 -6.63 5.69 -8.36
N GLY A 66 -6.23 5.93 -7.10
CA GLY A 66 -7.12 6.42 -6.06
C GLY A 66 -6.53 6.21 -4.66
N THR A 67 -7.21 6.73 -3.64
CA THR A 67 -6.77 6.62 -2.24
C THR A 67 -7.88 6.03 -1.38
N VAL A 68 -7.49 5.10 -0.52
CA VAL A 68 -8.33 4.49 0.51
C VAL A 68 -8.04 5.25 1.80
N PRO A 69 -9.03 6.01 2.35
CA PRO A 69 -8.83 6.84 3.54
C PRO A 69 -8.89 6.02 4.83
N ARG A 70 -8.34 4.80 4.81
CA ARG A 70 -8.29 3.84 5.92
C ARG A 70 -7.07 2.93 5.78
N PRO A 71 -6.55 2.37 6.89
CA PRO A 71 -5.54 1.32 6.84
C PRO A 71 -6.06 0.09 6.06
N ILE A 72 -5.21 -0.47 5.19
CA ILE A 72 -5.52 -1.67 4.40
C ILE A 72 -4.95 -2.90 5.11
N GLU A 73 -5.78 -3.92 5.23
CA GLU A 73 -5.44 -5.22 5.82
C GLU A 73 -5.36 -6.33 4.77
N GLY A 74 -6.02 -6.13 3.63
CA GLY A 74 -5.96 -7.02 2.48
C GLY A 74 -6.24 -6.27 1.19
N PHE A 75 -5.46 -6.55 0.15
CA PHE A 75 -5.58 -5.94 -1.16
C PHE A 75 -5.56 -7.04 -2.22
N GLY A 76 -6.53 -7.04 -3.13
CA GLY A 76 -6.62 -7.98 -4.24
C GLY A 76 -7.11 -7.29 -5.51
N VAL A 77 -6.57 -7.69 -6.66
CA VAL A 77 -6.91 -7.09 -7.96
C VAL A 77 -7.31 -8.19 -8.93
N SER A 78 -8.39 -7.98 -9.69
CA SER A 78 -8.73 -8.89 -10.78
C SER A 78 -7.65 -8.88 -11.85
N ARG A 79 -7.46 -10.00 -12.57
CA ARG A 79 -6.37 -10.12 -13.55
C ARG A 79 -6.41 -9.06 -14.65
N ASP A 80 -7.61 -8.64 -15.04
CA ASP A 80 -7.86 -7.58 -16.03
C ASP A 80 -7.72 -6.15 -15.47
N GLY A 81 -7.45 -6.01 -14.17
CA GLY A 81 -7.28 -4.73 -13.48
C GLY A 81 -8.56 -3.92 -13.30
N ARG A 82 -9.74 -4.46 -13.65
CA ARG A 82 -11.01 -3.70 -13.63
C ARG A 82 -11.71 -3.71 -12.28
N ARG A 83 -11.35 -4.62 -11.39
CA ARG A 83 -11.95 -4.75 -10.06
C ARG A 83 -10.87 -4.86 -9.00
N VAL A 84 -11.12 -4.24 -7.86
CA VAL A 84 -10.23 -4.29 -6.71
C VAL A 84 -11.07 -4.67 -5.49
N LEU A 85 -10.58 -5.62 -4.70
CA LEU A 85 -11.09 -5.95 -3.39
C LEU A 85 -10.14 -5.36 -2.35
N ILE A 86 -10.69 -4.56 -1.44
CA ILE A 86 -9.93 -3.94 -0.34
C ILE A 86 -10.61 -4.35 0.96
N ARG A 87 -9.86 -4.98 1.85
CA ARG A 87 -10.23 -5.18 3.24
C ARG A 87 -9.53 -4.12 4.06
N THR A 88 -10.29 -3.32 4.79
CA THR A 88 -9.77 -2.31 5.72
C THR A 88 -9.92 -2.78 7.15
N VAL A 89 -9.07 -2.29 8.04
CA VAL A 89 -9.24 -2.44 9.49
C VAL A 89 -9.68 -1.10 10.09
N GLU A 90 -10.58 -1.15 11.05
CA GLU A 90 -10.90 -0.02 11.92
C GLU A 90 -10.52 -0.46 13.34
N SER A 91 -9.40 0.04 13.86
CA SER A 91 -9.11 -0.07 15.29
C SER A 91 -9.76 1.11 16.00
N ARG A 92 -10.44 0.82 17.11
CA ARG A 92 -10.82 1.83 18.09
C ARG A 92 -9.94 1.58 19.30
N ASP A 93 -8.70 2.03 19.22
CA ASP A 93 -7.70 1.91 20.28
C ASP A 93 -7.99 2.93 21.39
N ASP A 94 -9.21 2.89 21.93
CA ASP A 94 -9.64 3.75 23.01
C ASP A 94 -9.02 3.28 24.33
N ILE A 95 -8.31 4.18 25.00
CA ILE A 95 -7.81 3.93 26.35
C ILE A 95 -8.89 4.36 27.35
N TRP A 96 -9.48 3.39 28.03
CA TRP A 96 -10.45 3.65 29.08
C TRP A 96 -9.78 3.61 30.45
N LEU A 97 -9.78 4.73 31.16
CA LEU A 97 -9.30 4.81 32.53
C LEU A 97 -10.48 4.67 33.51
N ALA A 98 -10.59 3.53 34.18
CA ALA A 98 -11.59 3.33 35.23
C ALA A 98 -10.98 3.64 36.61
N ARG A 99 -11.61 4.55 37.36
CA ARG A 99 -11.23 4.85 38.75
C ARG A 99 -12.07 4.01 39.71
N LEU A 100 -11.43 3.09 40.44
CA LEU A 100 -12.07 2.38 41.55
C LEU A 100 -12.25 3.35 42.74
N ARG A 101 -13.48 3.48 43.23
CA ARG A 101 -13.76 4.14 44.51
C ARG A 101 -13.78 3.08 45.60
N ARG A 102 -13.00 3.26 46.67
CA ARG A 102 -13.20 2.49 47.91
C ARG A 102 -14.41 3.09 48.63
N ASN A 103 -15.39 2.27 48.99
CA ASN A 103 -16.44 2.69 49.92
C ASN A 103 -15.81 2.88 51.31
N PRO A 104 -16.34 3.84 52.11
CA PRO A 104 -15.85 4.14 53.45
C PRO A 104 -15.97 2.96 54.40
#